data_AF-A0A7J9CZI9-F1
#
_entry.id   AF-A0A7J9CZI9-F1
#
_cell.length_a   1.000
_cell.length_b   1.000
_cell.length_c   1.000
_cell.angle_alpha   90.00
_cell.angle_beta   90.00
_cell.angle_gamma   90.00
#
_symmetry.space_group_name_H-M   'P 1'
#
loop_
_entity.id
_entity.type
_entity.pdbx_description
1 polymer ?
#
loop_
_entity_poly.entity_id
_entity_poly.type
_entity_poly.pdbx_seq_one_letter_code
_entity_poly.pdbx_strand_id
1 'polypeptide(L)'
;MDIIIHYLTKGKGEWTRQLDTEFPISFPYVRLSPMDKMWFQFICTHIYPKVNVSKINTLVATILYAILQNERICIGTWIYRSMICCVPEKKIGSLFPHLVTALCKQAKVSMKKRL
;
A
#
# COMPACT_ATOMS: atom_id res chain seq x y z
N MET A 1 12.68 -8.62 0.62
CA MET A 1 12.26 -7.45 -0.18
C MET A 1 12.82 -7.51 -1.60
N ASP A 2 14.05 -7.99 -1.79
CA ASP A 2 14.65 -8.06 -3.14
C ASP A 2 13.96 -9.08 -4.05
N ILE A 3 13.41 -10.17 -3.50
CA ILE A 3 12.56 -11.11 -4.25
C ILE A 3 11.34 -10.40 -4.87
N ILE A 4 10.72 -9.47 -4.13
CA ILE A 4 9.53 -8.74 -4.59
C ILE A 4 9.88 -7.87 -5.80
N ILE A 5 10.94 -7.08 -5.74
CA ILE A 5 11.31 -6.21 -6.86
C ILE A 5 11.82 -7.02 -8.04
N HIS A 6 12.57 -8.10 -7.79
CA HIS A 6 13.03 -8.99 -8.84
C HIS A 6 11.85 -9.58 -9.61
N TYR A 7 10.82 -10.04 -8.89
CA TYR A 7 9.58 -10.53 -9.50
C TYR A 7 8.84 -9.43 -10.29
N LEU A 8 8.52 -8.31 -9.64
CA LEU A 8 7.70 -7.23 -10.22
C LEU A 8 8.36 -6.51 -11.41
N THR A 9 9.68 -6.54 -11.49
CA THR A 9 10.45 -5.84 -12.54
C THR A 9 11.12 -6.80 -13.51
N LYS A 10 10.91 -8.12 -13.35
CA LYS A 10 11.59 -9.18 -14.10
C LYS A 10 13.12 -9.03 -14.05
N GLY A 11 13.62 -8.71 -12.86
CA GLY A 11 15.05 -8.49 -12.57
C GLY A 11 15.65 -7.18 -13.08
N LYS A 12 14.85 -6.26 -13.65
CA LYS A 12 15.35 -5.01 -14.27
C LYS A 12 15.26 -3.77 -13.38
N GLY A 13 14.89 -3.93 -12.12
CA GLY A 13 14.64 -2.83 -11.20
C GLY A 13 15.33 -3.01 -9.87
N GLU A 14 15.63 -1.88 -9.25
CA GLU A 14 16.30 -1.80 -7.96
C GLU A 14 15.52 -0.90 -7.00
N TRP A 15 15.61 -1.22 -5.71
CA TRP A 15 15.03 -0.41 -4.67
C TRP A 15 15.86 0.86 -4.51
N THR A 16 15.21 2.01 -4.49
CA THR A 16 15.76 3.17 -3.78
C THR A 16 15.80 2.82 -2.30
N ARG A 17 16.98 2.90 -1.69
CA ARG A 17 17.22 2.56 -0.28
C ARG A 17 17.42 3.82 0.57
N GLN A 18 17.11 3.73 1.85
CA GLN A 18 17.48 4.76 2.82
C GLN A 18 18.99 4.73 3.03
N LEU A 19 19.62 5.91 3.01
CA LEU A 19 21.10 6.05 3.04
C LEU A 19 21.75 5.40 4.26
N ASP A 20 21.09 5.47 5.43
CA ASP A 20 21.70 5.03 6.70
C ASP A 20 21.43 3.57 7.06
N THR A 21 20.39 2.95 6.48
CA THR A 21 19.87 1.65 6.92
C THR A 21 19.78 0.62 5.80
N GLU A 22 20.10 1.02 4.57
CA GLU A 22 19.86 0.26 3.32
C GLU A 22 18.41 -0.25 3.15
N PHE A 23 17.49 0.30 3.94
CA PHE A 23 16.11 -0.17 3.96
C PHE A 23 15.41 0.23 2.65
N PRO A 24 14.74 -0.70 1.96
CA PRO A 24 14.06 -0.39 0.71
C PRO A 24 12.93 0.61 0.96
N ILE A 25 12.86 1.64 0.12
CA ILE A 25 11.84 2.70 0.22
C ILE A 25 10.85 2.56 -0.92
N SER A 26 11.35 2.60 -2.16
CA SER A 26 10.48 2.61 -3.34
C SER A 26 11.23 2.23 -4.61
N PHE A 27 10.50 1.95 -5.70
CA PHE A 27 11.05 1.86 -7.05
C PHE A 27 10.13 2.54 -8.08
N PRO A 28 10.62 2.86 -9.30
CA PRO A 28 9.83 3.58 -10.30
C PRO A 28 8.67 2.75 -10.87
N TYR A 29 7.47 3.35 -10.94
CA TYR A 29 6.27 2.72 -11.51
C TYR A 29 6.44 2.26 -12.96
N VAL A 30 7.26 2.98 -13.74
CA VAL A 30 7.54 2.65 -15.15
C VAL A 30 8.09 1.23 -15.33
N ARG A 31 8.68 0.64 -14.29
CA ARG A 31 9.26 -0.71 -14.31
C ARG A 31 8.22 -1.84 -14.23
N LEU A 32 6.96 -1.55 -13.92
CA LEU A 32 5.90 -2.55 -13.89
C LEU A 32 5.46 -3.00 -15.29
N SER A 33 5.04 -4.26 -15.40
CA SER A 33 4.36 -4.75 -16.60
C SER A 33 2.93 -4.18 -16.69
N PRO A 34 2.28 -4.20 -17.88
CA PRO A 34 0.91 -3.70 -18.03
C PRO A 34 -0.10 -4.32 -17.06
N MET A 35 0.00 -5.63 -16.79
CA MET A 35 -0.89 -6.32 -15.85
C MET A 35 -0.68 -5.84 -14.42
N ASP A 36 0.58 -5.69 -13.99
CA ASP A 36 0.91 -5.24 -12.65
C ASP A 36 0.46 -3.78 -12.43
N LYS A 37 0.50 -2.96 -13.49
CA LYS A 37 0.00 -1.57 -13.47
C LYS A 37 -1.51 -1.51 -13.19
N MET A 38 -2.29 -2.43 -13.77
CA MET A 38 -3.74 -2.51 -13.51
C MET A 38 -4.02 -2.83 -12.03
N TRP A 39 -3.33 -3.82 -11.47
CA TRP A 39 -3.46 -4.16 -10.05
C TRP A 39 -2.94 -3.05 -9.13
N PHE A 40 -1.84 -2.41 -9.48
CA PHE A 40 -1.32 -1.26 -8.77
C PHE A 40 -2.36 -0.13 -8.71
N GLN A 41 -3.04 0.15 -9.82
CA GLN A 41 -4.10 1.15 -9.85
C GLN A 41 -5.25 0.78 -8.91
N PHE A 42 -5.70 -0.48 -8.95
CA PHE A 42 -6.73 -0.98 -8.03
C PHE A 42 -6.34 -0.80 -6.55
N ILE A 43 -5.09 -1.12 -6.20
CA ILE A 43 -4.57 -0.91 -4.84
C ILE A 43 -4.62 0.58 -4.48
N CYS A 44 -4.13 1.44 -5.38
CA CYS A 44 -4.06 2.88 -5.13
C CYS A 44 -5.42 3.58 -5.12
N THR A 45 -6.48 2.98 -5.67
CA THR A 45 -7.83 3.54 -5.61
C THR A 45 -8.65 2.99 -4.45
N HIS A 46 -8.49 1.71 -4.10
CA HIS A 46 -9.40 1.03 -3.17
C HIS A 46 -8.79 0.64 -1.83
N ILE A 47 -7.48 0.35 -1.80
CA ILE A 47 -6.82 -0.18 -0.60
C ILE A 47 -6.00 0.91 0.07
N TYR A 48 -5.01 1.45 -0.64
CA TYR A 48 -4.06 2.42 -0.12
C TYR A 48 -4.05 3.67 -1.02
N PRO A 49 -4.97 4.63 -0.80
CA PRO A 49 -5.04 5.85 -1.58
C PRO A 49 -3.72 6.62 -1.58
N LYS A 50 -3.22 6.92 -2.78
CA LYS A 50 -2.01 7.71 -2.99
C LYS A 50 -2.23 8.81 -4.01
N VAL A 51 -1.66 9.97 -3.69
CA VAL A 51 -1.62 11.12 -4.60
C VAL A 51 -0.51 10.97 -5.63
N ASN A 52 0.64 10.39 -5.26
CA ASN A 52 1.76 10.18 -6.17
C ASN A 52 1.91 8.70 -6.55
N VAL A 53 1.65 8.40 -7.82
CA VAL A 53 1.73 7.06 -8.43
C VAL A 53 3.04 6.80 -9.19
N SER A 54 3.95 7.78 -9.28
CA SER A 54 5.23 7.62 -10.01
C SER A 54 6.21 6.66 -9.33
N LYS A 55 6.06 6.45 -8.02
CA LYS A 55 6.90 5.57 -7.20
C LYS A 55 6.05 4.56 -6.43
N ILE A 56 6.53 3.34 -6.40
CA ILE A 56 5.91 2.22 -5.70
C ILE A 56 6.70 2.00 -4.42
N ASN A 57 6.07 2.22 -3.26
CA ASN A 57 6.72 1.97 -1.99
C ASN A 57 6.64 0.49 -1.59
N THR A 58 7.40 0.13 -0.57
CA THR A 58 7.46 -1.20 0.02
C THR A 58 6.10 -1.82 0.34
N LEU A 59 5.19 -1.07 0.96
CA LEU A 59 3.85 -1.55 1.29
C LEU A 59 3.04 -1.92 0.03
N VAL A 60 2.92 -1.00 -0.91
CA VAL A 60 2.14 -1.23 -2.14
C VAL A 60 2.75 -2.36 -2.97
N ALA A 61 4.08 -2.43 -3.04
CA ALA A 61 4.77 -3.54 -3.70
C ALA A 61 4.51 -4.88 -3.03
N THR A 62 4.43 -4.92 -1.70
CA THR A 62 4.15 -6.14 -0.94
C THR A 62 2.72 -6.62 -1.20
N ILE A 63 1.73 -5.71 -1.17
CA ILE A 63 0.34 -6.03 -1.51
C ILE A 63 0.23 -6.51 -2.96
N LEU A 64 0.88 -5.80 -3.89
CA LEU A 64 0.87 -6.15 -5.30
C LEU A 64 1.47 -7.55 -5.54
N TYR A 65 2.62 -7.83 -4.94
CA TYR A 65 3.25 -9.14 -5.02
C TYR A 65 2.33 -10.25 -4.51
N ALA A 66 1.68 -10.05 -3.36
CA ALA A 66 0.77 -11.07 -2.84
C ALA A 66 -0.47 -11.29 -3.71
N ILE A 67 -1.05 -10.24 -4.29
CA ILE A 67 -2.16 -10.41 -5.24
C ILE A 67 -1.71 -11.26 -6.44
N LEU A 68 -0.53 -10.97 -7.00
CA LEU A 68 0.01 -11.68 -8.16
C LEU A 68 0.40 -13.13 -7.84
N GLN A 69 0.83 -13.41 -6.62
CA GLN A 69 1.14 -14.76 -6.15
C GLN A 69 -0.08 -15.51 -5.58
N ASN A 70 -1.25 -14.86 -5.50
CA ASN A 70 -2.42 -15.39 -4.80
C ASN A 70 -2.13 -15.75 -3.33
N GLU A 71 -1.28 -14.96 -2.67
CA GLU A 71 -0.85 -15.14 -1.29
C GLU A 71 -1.77 -14.40 -0.32
N ARG A 72 -1.93 -14.96 0.89
CA ARG A 72 -2.71 -14.31 1.95
C ARG A 72 -1.86 -13.27 2.66
N ILE A 73 -2.31 -12.01 2.65
CA ILE A 73 -1.71 -10.93 3.45
C ILE A 73 -2.62 -10.52 4.60
N CYS A 74 -2.03 -10.38 5.80
CA CYS A 74 -2.67 -9.69 6.91
C CYS A 74 -2.53 -8.16 6.74
N ILE A 75 -3.51 -7.53 6.09
CA ILE A 75 -3.56 -6.07 5.94
C ILE A 75 -3.87 -5.38 7.28
N GLY A 76 -4.45 -6.12 8.25
CA GLY A 76 -4.86 -5.59 9.56
C GLY A 76 -3.73 -4.92 10.34
N THR A 77 -2.52 -5.48 10.34
CA THR A 77 -1.35 -4.88 11.01
C THR A 77 -0.98 -3.52 10.41
N TRP A 78 -1.10 -3.37 9.10
CA TRP A 78 -0.80 -2.11 8.40
C TRP A 78 -1.87 -1.06 8.65
N ILE A 79 -3.15 -1.47 8.66
CA ILE A 79 -4.26 -0.61 9.06
C ILE A 79 -4.05 -0.13 10.49
N TYR A 80 -3.79 -1.04 11.43
CA TYR A 80 -3.57 -0.71 12.84
C TYR A 80 -2.43 0.31 13.03
N ARG A 81 -1.28 0.07 12.38
CA ARG A 81 -0.15 1.01 12.39
C ARG A 81 -0.55 2.37 11.82
N SER A 82 -1.26 2.40 10.69
CA SER A 82 -1.72 3.66 10.11
C SER A 82 -2.68 4.41 11.04
N MET A 83 -3.58 3.71 11.73
CA MET A 83 -4.52 4.30 12.67
C MET A 83 -3.78 4.90 13.86
N ILE A 84 -2.79 4.21 14.42
CA ILE A 84 -1.95 4.77 15.50
C ILE A 84 -1.25 6.04 15.03
N CYS A 85 -0.68 6.07 13.82
CA CYS A 85 0.00 7.26 13.31
C CYS A 85 -0.95 8.44 13.04
N CYS A 86 -2.22 8.17 12.68
CA CYS A 86 -3.22 9.22 12.44
C CYS A 86 -3.78 9.86 13.73
N VAL A 87 -3.69 9.18 14.88
CA VAL A 87 -4.28 9.70 16.14
C VAL A 87 -3.52 10.92 16.70
N PRO A 88 -2.17 10.96 16.72
CA PRO A 88 -1.41 12.13 17.17
C PRO A 88 -1.42 13.29 16.17
N GLU A 89 -1.38 13.00 14.87
CA GLU A 89 -1.21 14.01 13.83
C GLU A 89 -2.55 14.36 13.17
N LYS A 90 -3.20 15.44 13.63
CA LYS A 90 -4.45 15.99 13.06
C LYS A 90 -4.42 16.26 11.54
N LYS A 91 -3.26 16.15 10.89
CA LYS A 91 -3.05 16.43 9.46
C LYS A 91 -2.90 15.19 8.57
N ILE A 92 -2.67 13.99 9.14
CA ILE A 92 -2.52 12.77 8.33
C ILE A 92 -3.88 12.09 8.18
N GLY A 93 -4.46 12.18 6.98
CA GLY A 93 -5.64 11.38 6.61
C GLY A 93 -5.33 9.88 6.69
N SER A 94 -6.32 9.07 7.05
CA SER A 94 -6.17 7.60 7.10
C SER A 94 -5.61 7.07 5.78
N LEU A 95 -4.62 6.18 5.86
CA LEU A 95 -3.98 5.55 4.71
C LEU A 95 -4.88 4.50 4.02
N PHE A 96 -5.99 4.12 4.65
CA PHE A 96 -6.91 3.08 4.16
C PHE A 96 -8.39 3.49 4.33
N PRO A 97 -8.82 4.68 3.90
CA PRO A 97 -10.13 5.23 4.25
C PRO A 97 -11.28 4.40 3.68
N HIS A 98 -11.15 3.91 2.44
CA HIS A 98 -12.17 3.07 1.80
C HIS A 98 -12.27 1.69 2.45
N LEU A 99 -11.13 1.04 2.71
CA LEU A 99 -11.08 -0.26 3.36
C LEU A 99 -11.60 -0.20 4.81
N VAL A 100 -11.17 0.78 5.59
CA VAL A 100 -11.68 1.00 6.95
C VAL A 100 -13.18 1.26 6.91
N THR A 101 -13.67 2.09 5.97
CA THR A 101 -15.11 2.32 5.81
C THR A 101 -15.87 1.05 5.49
N ALA A 102 -15.36 0.21 4.58
CA ALA A 102 -15.99 -1.06 4.22
C ALA A 102 -16.05 -2.02 5.43
N LEU A 103 -14.95 -2.14 6.19
CA LEU A 103 -14.89 -2.95 7.41
C LEU A 103 -15.87 -2.45 8.48
N CYS A 104 -15.95 -1.13 8.71
CA CYS A 104 -16.90 -0.54 9.64
C CYS A 104 -18.36 -0.80 9.23
N LYS A 105 -18.67 -0.69 7.94
CA LYS A 105 -20.01 -1.04 7.40
C LYS A 105 -20.32 -2.51 7.62
N GLN A 106 -19.38 -3.40 7.34
CA GLN A 106 -19.53 -4.84 7.56
C GLN A 106 -19.77 -5.19 9.04
N ALA A 107 -19.07 -4.51 9.94
CA ALA A 107 -19.23 -4.63 11.39
C ALA A 107 -20.47 -3.90 11.94
N LYS A 108 -21.31 -3.30 11.09
CA LYS A 108 -22.50 -2.52 11.46
C LYS A 108 -22.21 -1.36 12.44
N VAL A 109 -21.03 -0.76 12.33
CA VAL A 109 -20.65 0.41 13.13
C VAL A 109 -21.47 1.63 12.68
N SER A 110 -22.07 2.35 13.63
CA SER A 110 -22.80 3.59 13.38
C SER A 110 -21.85 4.67 12.85
N MET A 111 -21.91 4.95 11.55
CA MET A 111 -21.16 6.03 10.87
C MET A 111 -21.79 7.42 11.11
N LYS A 112 -22.28 7.70 12.32
CA LYS A 112 -22.82 9.02 12.65
C LYS A 112 -21.67 10.03 12.63
N LYS A 113 -21.72 10.98 11.68
CA LYS A 113 -20.89 12.20 11.76
C LYS A 113 -21.30 12.94 13.04
N ARG A 114 -20.37 13.14 13.97
CA ARG A 114 -20.51 14.25 14.93
C ARG A 114 -20.43 15.52 14.08
N LEU A 115 -21.58 16.15 13.90
CA LEU A 115 -21.70 17.53 13.43
C LEU A 115 -21.08 18.47 14.49
#